data_AF-A0A7J2Y713-F1
#
_entry.id   AF-A0A7J2Y713-F1
#
_cell.length_a   1.000
_cell.length_b   1.000
_cell.length_c   1.000
_cell.angle_alpha   90.00
_cell.angle_beta   90.00
_cell.angle_gamma   90.00
#
_symmetry.space_group_name_H-M   'P 1'
#
loop_
_entity.id
_entity.type
_entity.pdbx_description
1 polymer ?
#
loop_
_entity_poly.entity_id
_entity_poly.type
_entity_poly.pdbx_seq_one_letter_code
_entity_poly.pdbx_strand_id
1 'polypeptide(L)' 'MAMVPEQTYAEREGEAGALIRDPDDVPVVAVALSIDHLGIWTFNAKDFSTLKLLARTRILGTGEVKAVLAER' A
#
# COMPACT_ATOMS: atom_id res chain seq x y z
N MET A 1 -11.82 -7.31 11.39
CA MET A 1 -11.67 -6.64 10.09
C MET A 1 -11.53 -5.15 10.40
N ALA A 2 -10.37 -4.54 10.14
CA ALA A 2 -10.22 -3.10 10.32
C ALA A 2 -10.92 -2.41 9.14
N MET A 3 -11.88 -1.54 9.44
CA MET A 3 -12.60 -0.75 8.45
C MET A 3 -12.01 0.64 8.44
N VAL A 4 -11.60 1.13 7.27
CA VAL A 4 -11.14 2.52 7.12
C VAL A 4 -12.38 3.41 6.98
N PRO A 5 -12.55 4.44 7.82
CA PRO A 5 -13.64 5.40 7.64
C PRO A 5 -13.58 6.05 6.25
N GLU A 6 -14.73 6.18 5.60
CA GLU A 6 -14.84 6.71 4.22
C GLU A 6 -14.15 8.06 4.06
N GLN A 7 -14.29 8.94 5.05
CA GLN A 7 -13.68 10.27 5.04
C GLN A 7 -12.15 10.20 5.02
N THR A 8 -11.55 9.31 5.83
CA THR A 8 -10.09 9.10 5.86
C THR A 8 -9.61 8.50 4.55
N TYR A 9 -10.36 7.54 3.99
CA TYR A 9 -10.04 6.97 2.68
C TYR A 9 -10.07 8.04 1.57
N ALA A 10 -11.14 8.84 1.50
CA ALA A 10 -11.33 9.85 0.46
C ALA A 10 -10.22 10.92 0.48
N GLU A 11 -9.76 11.32 1.66
CA GLU A 11 -8.60 12.23 1.80
C GLU A 11 -7.31 11.62 1.24
N ARG A 12 -7.13 10.30 1.37
CA ARG A 12 -5.94 9.57 0.89
C ARG A 12 -6.02 9.17 -0.58
N GLU A 13 -7.21 9.09 -1.17
CA GLU A 13 -7.39 8.69 -2.56
C GLU A 13 -6.73 9.66 -3.54
N GLY A 14 -6.87 10.97 -3.31
CA GLY A 14 -6.20 11.99 -4.12
C GLY A 14 -4.67 11.96 -4.00
N GLU A 15 -4.15 11.70 -2.79
CA GLU A 15 -2.71 11.50 -2.56
C GLU A 15 -2.22 10.24 -3.30
N ALA A 16 -2.92 9.13 -3.15
CA ALA A 16 -2.60 7.85 -3.76
C ALA A 16 -2.54 7.93 -5.30
N GLY A 17 -3.47 8.66 -5.92
CA GLY A 17 -3.47 8.90 -7.37
C GLY A 17 -2.21 9.57 -7.92
N ALA A 18 -1.46 10.30 -7.07
CA ALA A 18 -0.19 10.92 -7.46
C ALA A 18 1.05 10.02 -7.23
N LEU A 19 0.87 8.90 -6.52
CA LEU A 19 1.94 7.99 -6.10
C LEU A 19 2.04 6.74 -6.99
N ILE A 20 0.93 6.29 -7.57
CA ILE A 20 0.88 5.11 -8.44
C ILE A 20 0.43 5.47 -9.85
N ARG A 21 0.85 4.67 -10.84
CA ARG A 21 0.56 4.91 -12.26
C ARG A 21 -0.75 4.28 -12.70
N ASP A 22 -1.03 3.08 -12.19
CA ASP A 22 -2.24 2.36 -12.53
C ASP A 22 -3.40 2.89 -11.67
N PRO A 23 -4.46 3.46 -12.28
CA PRO A 23 -5.63 3.93 -11.54
C PRO A 23 -6.34 2.81 -10.77
N ASP A 24 -6.25 1.55 -11.22
CA ASP A 24 -6.89 0.42 -10.56
C ASP A 24 -6.22 0.08 -9.20
N ASP A 25 -4.97 0.48 -9.01
CA ASP A 25 -4.20 0.28 -7.79
C ASP A 25 -4.35 1.43 -6.76
N VAL A 26 -4.95 2.56 -7.16
CA VAL A 26 -5.15 3.73 -6.29
C VAL A 26 -5.89 3.39 -5.00
N PRO A 27 -6.97 2.59 -5.00
CA PRO A 27 -7.67 2.23 -3.77
C PRO A 27 -6.79 1.45 -2.78
N VAL A 28 -5.91 0.57 -3.27
CA VAL A 28 -4.99 -0.21 -2.42
C VAL A 28 -4.00 0.71 -1.74
N VAL A 29 -3.43 1.66 -2.48
CA VAL A 29 -2.50 2.65 -1.93
C VAL A 29 -3.21 3.59 -0.95
N ALA A 30 -4.43 4.03 -1.25
CA ALA A 30 -5.21 4.89 -0.37
C ALA A 30 -5.51 4.22 0.97
N VAL A 31 -5.89 2.93 0.95
CA VAL A 31 -6.08 2.15 2.17
C VAL A 31 -4.78 2.02 2.95
N ALA A 32 -3.68 1.68 2.29
CA ALA A 32 -2.36 1.57 2.93
C ALA A 32 -1.96 2.88 3.65
N LEU A 33 -2.16 4.03 3.01
CA LEU A 33 -1.90 5.34 3.61
C LEU A 33 -2.85 5.72 4.77
N SER A 34 -3.96 5.00 4.92
CA SER A 34 -5.00 5.29 5.91
C SER A 34 -4.88 4.48 7.20
N ILE A 35 -3.98 3.49 7.26
CA ILE A 35 -3.82 2.58 8.40
C ILE A 35 -2.36 2.40 8.76
N ASP A 36 -2.08 1.98 9.98
CA ASP A 36 -0.76 1.47 10.32
C ASP A 36 -0.57 0.07 9.74
N HIS A 37 0.46 -0.10 8.92
CA HIS A 37 0.78 -1.38 8.30
C HIS A 37 2.29 -1.54 8.09
N LEU A 38 2.74 -2.78 7.86
CA LEU A 38 4.16 -3.08 7.63
C LEU A 38 4.62 -2.80 6.20
N GLY A 39 3.67 -2.75 5.26
CA GLY A 39 3.89 -2.57 3.83
C GLY A 39 2.74 -3.12 3.01
N ILE A 40 2.80 -2.92 1.69
CA ILE A 40 1.86 -3.50 0.72
C ILE A 40 2.48 -4.80 0.21
N TRP A 41 1.80 -5.92 0.41
CA TRP A 41 2.18 -7.18 -0.23
C TRP A 41 1.49 -7.27 -1.60
N THR A 42 2.27 -7.47 -2.65
CA THR A 42 1.76 -7.62 -4.02
C THR A 42 2.62 -8.59 -4.82
N PHE A 43 2.01 -9.25 -5.80
CA PHE A 43 2.73 -10.00 -6.84
C PHE A 43 3.15 -9.11 -8.01
N ASN A 44 2.53 -7.93 -8.15
CA ASN A 44 2.84 -6.95 -9.19
C ASN A 44 3.77 -5.86 -8.66
N ALA A 45 5.01 -6.23 -8.34
CA ALA A 45 5.97 -5.28 -7.76
C ALA A 45 6.34 -4.12 -8.70
N LYS A 46 6.16 -4.28 -10.02
CA LYS A 46 6.57 -3.28 -11.02
C LYS A 46 5.79 -1.98 -10.87
N ASP A 47 4.47 -2.05 -10.79
CA ASP A 47 3.63 -0.85 -10.72
C ASP A 47 3.69 -0.18 -9.35
N PHE A 48 4.08 -0.94 -8.32
CA PHE A 48 4.31 -0.46 -6.96
C PHE A 48 5.76 0.00 -6.69
N SER A 49 6.66 -0.09 -7.67
CA SER A 49 8.08 0.26 -7.51
C SER A 49 8.40 1.74 -7.77
N THR A 50 7.38 2.61 -7.85
CA THR A 50 7.62 4.04 -8.07
C THR A 50 8.36 4.64 -6.88
N LEU A 51 9.38 5.47 -7.14
CA LEU A 51 10.17 6.12 -6.07
C LEU A 51 9.31 6.93 -5.10
N LYS A 52 8.22 7.54 -5.61
CA LYS A 52 7.27 8.29 -4.79
C LYS A 52 6.53 7.39 -3.81
N LEU A 53 6.07 6.21 -4.25
CA LEU A 53 5.37 5.27 -3.38
C LEU A 53 6.33 4.63 -2.36
N LEU A 54 7.53 4.25 -2.81
CA LEU A 54 8.57 3.66 -1.95
C LEU A 54 9.05 4.60 -0.83
N ALA A 55 8.90 5.91 -1.00
CA ALA A 55 9.18 6.88 0.06
C ALA A 55 8.09 6.94 1.15
N ARG A 56 6.91 6.37 0.89
CA ARG A 56 5.74 6.41 1.78
C ARG A 56 5.45 5.06 2.42
N THR A 57 5.66 3.97 1.69
CA THR A 57 5.38 2.61 2.16
C THR A 57 6.41 1.62 1.63
N ARG A 58 6.61 0.54 2.39
CA ARG A 58 7.34 -0.64 1.91
C ARG A 58 6.46 -1.45 0.97
N ILE A 59 7.09 -2.05 -0.03
CA ILE A 59 6.49 -3.10 -0.86
C ILE A 59 7.14 -4.40 -0.45
N LEU A 60 6.31 -5.38 -0.08
CA LEU A 60 6.76 -6.66 0.43
C LEU A 60 6.62 -7.72 -0.66
N GLY A 61 7.66 -8.51 -0.88
CA GLY A 61 7.56 -9.74 -1.65
C GLY A 61 7.06 -10.92 -0.79
N THR A 62 6.68 -12.02 -1.44
CA THR A 62 6.22 -13.24 -0.74
C THR A 62 7.25 -13.79 0.25
N GLY A 63 8.55 -13.68 -0.06
CA GLY A 63 9.61 -14.11 0.85
C GLY A 63 9.65 -13.28 2.14
N GLU A 64 9.52 -11.96 2.03
CA GLU A 64 9.50 -11.05 3.17
C GLU A 64 8.24 -11.27 4.03
N VAL A 65 7.08 -11.46 3.40
CA VAL A 65 5.84 -11.78 4.13
C VAL A 65 5.97 -13.07 4.93
N LYS A 66 6.57 -14.11 4.35
CA LYS A 66 6.82 -15.37 5.07
C LYS A 66 7.75 -15.18 6.27
N ALA A 67 8.80 -14.38 6.14
CA ALA A 67 9.71 -14.08 7.24
C ALA A 67 8.96 -13.33 8.37
N VAL A 68 8.21 -12.28 8.03
CA VAL A 68 7.39 -11.51 9.00
C VAL A 68 6.38 -12.39 9.74
N LEU A 69 5.77 -13.36 9.05
CA LEU A 69 4.82 -14.28 9.66
C LEU A 69 5.49 -15.36 10.53
N ALA A 70 6.73 -15.72 10.24
CA ALA A 70 7.50 -16.69 11.03
C ALA A 70 8.06 -16.10 12.34
N GLU A 71 8.21 -14.77 12.40
CA GLU A 71 8.69 -14.03 13.58
C GLU A 71 7.58 -13.66 14.58
N ARG A 72 6.32 -14.02 14.29
CA ARG A 72 5.13 -13.76 15.13
C ARG A 72 4.64 -15.01 15.83
#